data_AF-A0A383DTW0-F1
#
_entry.id   AF-A0A383DTW0-F1
#
_cell.length_a   1.000
_cell.length_b   1.000
_cell.length_c   1.000
_cell.angle_alpha   90.00
_cell.angle_beta   90.00
_cell.angle_gamma   90.00
#
_symmetry.space_group_name_H-M   'P 1'
#
loop_
_entity.id
_entity.type
_entity.pdbx_description
1 polymer ?
#
loop_
_entity_poly.entity_id
_entity_poly.type
_entity_poly.pdbx_seq_one_letter_code
_entity_poly.pdbx_strand_id
1 'polypeptide(L)' 'MSLAEVKELKSPVKKWVPIKKQLFINGKWVDAKSGKTFEVENPATEDIVANVAEGDKAD' A
#
# COMPACT_ATOMS: atom_id res chain seq x y z
N MET A 1 10.27 -4.76 4.87
CA MET A 1 9.80 -5.94 5.62
C MET A 1 10.61 -7.18 5.28
N SER A 2 10.96 -7.96 6.31
CA SER A 2 11.31 -9.36 6.09
C SER A 2 10.04 -10.13 5.67
N LEU A 3 10.18 -11.12 4.80
CA LEU A 3 9.07 -12.00 4.38
C LEU A 3 8.45 -12.79 5.56
N ALA A 4 9.04 -12.71 6.77
CA ALA A 4 8.66 -13.49 7.94
C ALA A 4 7.38 -12.99 8.62
N GLU A 5 7.12 -11.69 8.71
CA GLU A 5 5.90 -11.17 9.41
C GLU A 5 4.64 -11.28 8.56
N VAL A 6 4.77 -11.11 7.24
CA VAL A 6 3.66 -11.36 6.31
C VAL A 6 3.18 -12.82 6.40
N LYS A 7 4.04 -13.73 6.91
CA LYS A 7 3.71 -15.14 7.07
C LYS A 7 2.62 -15.40 8.12
N GLU A 8 2.58 -14.62 9.19
CA GLU A 8 1.67 -14.77 10.34
C GLU A 8 0.32 -14.07 10.17
N LEU A 9 0.18 -13.25 9.11
CA LEU A 9 -1.08 -12.58 8.81
C LEU A 9 -2.19 -13.58 8.45
N LYS A 10 -3.38 -13.36 9.03
CA LYS A 10 -4.58 -14.13 8.67
C LYS A 10 -5.03 -13.77 7.24
N SER A 11 -5.58 -14.76 6.53
CA SER A 11 -6.29 -14.51 5.27
C SER A 11 -7.57 -13.69 5.56
N PRO A 12 -7.92 -12.69 4.72
CA PRO A 12 -7.37 -12.35 3.40
C PRO A 12 -6.21 -11.34 3.41
N VAL A 13 -5.88 -10.77 4.57
CA VAL A 13 -4.93 -9.65 4.70
C VAL A 13 -3.55 -10.00 4.15
N LYS A 14 -3.08 -11.22 4.40
CA LYS A 14 -1.81 -11.75 3.85
C LYS A 14 -1.70 -11.66 2.33
N LYS A 15 -2.82 -11.82 1.62
CA LYS A 15 -2.86 -11.75 0.15
C LYS A 15 -2.90 -10.31 -0.36
N TRP A 16 -3.43 -9.39 0.44
CA TRP A 16 -3.66 -8.01 0.03
C TRP A 16 -2.47 -7.09 0.32
N VAL A 17 -1.77 -7.30 1.44
CA VAL A 17 -0.60 -6.51 1.85
C VAL A 17 0.52 -6.41 0.80
N PRO A 18 0.90 -7.44 0.02
CA PRO A 18 1.95 -7.30 -0.98
C PRO A 18 1.51 -6.60 -2.29
N ILE A 19 0.22 -6.33 -2.48
CA ILE A 19 -0.31 -5.77 -3.75
C ILE A 19 0.09 -4.30 -3.88
N LYS A 20 0.44 -3.83 -5.08
CA LYS A 20 0.67 -2.41 -5.38
C LYS A 20 -0.61 -1.62 -5.10
N LYS A 21 -0.55 -0.57 -4.29
CA LYS A 21 -1.75 0.19 -3.90
C LYS A 21 -1.90 1.38 -4.82
N GLN A 22 -2.95 1.31 -5.62
CA GLN A 22 -3.35 2.31 -6.60
C GLN A 22 -4.48 3.17 -6.01
N LEU A 23 -4.72 4.34 -6.60
CA LEU A 23 -5.89 5.16 -6.27
C LEU A 23 -7.13 4.55 -6.91
N PHE A 24 -8.28 4.64 -6.25
CA PHE A 24 -9.56 4.21 -6.83
C PHE A 24 -10.42 5.43 -7.15
N ILE A 25 -10.38 5.87 -8.41
CA ILE A 25 -11.01 7.10 -8.89
C ILE A 25 -11.97 6.76 -10.03
N ASN A 26 -13.21 7.23 -9.92
CA ASN A 26 -14.25 7.01 -10.92
C ASN A 26 -14.45 5.53 -11.32
N GLY A 27 -14.44 4.63 -10.32
CA GLY A 27 -14.65 3.19 -10.53
C GLY A 27 -13.44 2.44 -11.10
N LYS A 28 -12.27 3.09 -11.22
CA LYS A 28 -11.05 2.50 -11.79
C LYS A 28 -9.88 2.60 -10.83
N TRP A 29 -9.03 1.58 -10.83
CA TRP A 29 -7.73 1.62 -10.17
C TRP A 29 -6.73 2.34 -11.09
N VAL A 30 -6.15 3.43 -10.60
CA VAL A 30 -5.22 4.28 -11.35
C VAL A 30 -3.98 4.54 -10.52
N ASP A 31 -2.82 4.61 -11.17
CA ASP A 31 -1.62 5.16 -10.52
C ASP A 31 -1.80 6.67 -10.30
N ALA A 32 -1.12 7.23 -9.29
CA ALA A 32 -1.08 8.68 -9.13
C ALA A 32 -0.51 9.33 -10.40
N LYS A 33 -1.10 10.44 -10.85
CA LYS A 33 -0.63 11.20 -12.01
C LYS A 33 0.78 11.74 -11.80
N SER A 34 1.14 12.07 -10.57
CA SER A 34 2.51 12.46 -10.21
C SER A 34 3.50 11.30 -10.21
N GLY A 35 3.02 10.05 -10.24
CA GLY A 35 3.82 8.84 -10.12
C GLY A 35 4.41 8.63 -8.72
N LYS A 36 4.06 9.48 -7.76
CA LYS A 36 4.59 9.41 -6.39
C LYS A 36 3.88 8.34 -5.58
N THR A 37 4.65 7.75 -4.67
CA THR A 37 4.14 6.84 -3.66
C THR A 37 4.72 7.23 -2.31
N PHE A 38 3.97 7.00 -1.24
CA PHE A 38 4.47 7.15 0.12
C PHE A 38 4.46 5.80 0.86
N GLU A 39 5.40 5.68 1.79
CA GLU A 39 5.55 4.53 2.66
C GLU A 39 4.54 4.63 3.81
N VAL A 40 3.80 3.55 4.04
CA VAL A 40 2.93 3.39 5.21
C VAL A 40 3.72 2.59 6.23
N GLU A 41 3.94 3.18 7.40
CA GLU A 41 4.60 2.55 8.53
C GLU A 41 3.60 1.87 9.48
N ASN A 42 4.05 0.81 10.15
CA ASN A 42 3.32 0.19 11.25
C ASN A 42 3.65 0.94 12.56
N PRO A 43 2.69 1.58 13.23
CA PRO A 43 2.98 2.34 14.46
C PRO A 43 3.45 1.47 15.63
N ALA A 44 3.30 0.14 15.56
CA ALA A 44 3.76 -0.77 16.60
C ALA A 44 5.23 -1.21 16.45
N THR A 45 5.78 -1.18 15.23
CA THR A 45 7.12 -1.70 14.93
C THR A 45 8.00 -0.76 14.12
N GLU A 46 7.43 0.37 13.66
CA GLU A 46 8.06 1.33 12.74
C GLU A 46 8.43 0.73 11.36
N ASP A 47 7.97 -0.50 11.06
CA ASP A 47 8.24 -1.14 9.79
C ASP A 47 7.34 -0.63 8.66
N ILE A 48 7.91 -0.44 7.48
CA ILE A 48 7.16 -0.07 6.27
C ILE A 48 6.31 -1.26 5.79
N VAL A 49 4.99 -1.13 5.90
CA VAL A 49 4.02 -2.17 5.52
C VAL A 49 3.55 -2.09 4.07
N ALA A 50 3.61 -0.91 3.45
CA ALA A 50 3.10 -0.71 2.11
C ALA A 50 3.65 0.56 1.44
N ASN A 51 3.78 0.54 0.11
CA ASN A 51 3.90 1.73 -0.72
C ASN A 51 2.54 2.03 -1.36
N VAL A 52 2.00 3.22 -1.10
CA VAL A 52 0.68 3.66 -1.58
C VAL A 52 0.83 4.85 -2.51
N ALA A 53 0.08 4.88 -3.61
CA ALA A 53 0.02 6.03 -4.50
C ALA A 53 -0.35 7.31 -3.73
N GLU A 54 0.44 8.37 -3.89
CA GLU A 54 0.19 9.67 -3.27
C GLU A 54 -0.82 10.43 -4.13
N GLY A 55 -2.08 10.46 -3.69
CA GLY A 55 -3.13 11.23 -4.35
C GLY A 55 -2.96 12.72 -4.07
N ASP A 56 -2.62 13.48 -5.11
CA ASP A 56 -2.46 14.93 -5.02
C ASP A 56 -3.65 15.69 -5.65
N LYS A 57 -3.57 17.03 -5.69
CA LYS A 57 -4.65 17.89 -6.22
C LYS A 57 -5.02 17.56 -7.68
N ALA A 58 -4.10 16.96 -8.45
CA ALA A 58 -4.32 16.64 -9.85
C ALA A 58 -5.04 15.31 -10.07
N ASP A 59 -5.13 14.42 -9.08
CA ASP A 59 -5.73 13.08 -9.17
C ASP A 59 -7.26 13.10 -9.06
#